data_AF-A0A957M744-F1
#
_entry.id   AF-A0A957M744-F1
#
_cell.length_a   1.000
_cell.length_b   1.000
_cell.length_c   1.000
_cell.angle_alpha   90.00
_cell.angle_beta   90.00
_cell.angle_gamma   90.00
#
_symmetry.space_group_name_H-M   'P 1'
#
loop_
_entity.id
_entity.type
_entity.pdbx_description
1 polymer ?
#
loop_
_entity_poly.entity_id
_entity_poly.type
_entity_poly.pdbx_seq_one_letter_code
_entity_poly.pdbx_strand_id
1 'polypeptide(L)'
;MATAISIKHFTGTRSRVAAIIDALTQPFARNHTEPAPVARPQPAQLLSVETHAAPNGITTLCLSGELTHKSTATFADTARAAYAAGATALVVDLAGVSKLSVAGLLALHNAARLMAGAPLLDPDDGWSALRAMQAGTIAVNGPYLRLANVPPAVEPFLRANGVAVRD
;
A
#
# COMPACT_ATOMS: atom_id res chain seq x y z
N MET A 1 -77.91 11.14 10.67
CA MET A 1 -77.92 12.37 11.48
C MET A 1 -76.97 12.19 12.65
N ALA A 2 -76.19 13.24 12.93
CA ALA A 2 -75.42 13.52 14.15
C ALA A 2 -74.18 12.67 14.50
N THR A 3 -73.04 13.28 14.21
CA THR A 3 -71.69 13.13 14.75
C THR A 3 -71.64 13.13 16.29
N ALA A 4 -70.76 12.33 16.89
CA ALA A 4 -70.25 12.58 18.24
C ALA A 4 -68.74 12.22 18.31
N ILE A 5 -68.00 13.20 18.82
CA ILE A 5 -66.54 13.33 18.85
C ILE A 5 -65.99 12.52 20.03
N SER A 6 -65.02 11.62 19.77
CA SER A 6 -64.33 10.86 20.80
C SER A 6 -63.06 11.60 21.25
N ILE A 7 -63.12 12.23 22.43
CA ILE A 7 -61.99 12.86 23.10
C ILE A 7 -61.19 11.78 23.84
N LYS A 8 -60.01 11.42 23.33
CA LYS A 8 -59.05 10.57 24.06
C LYS A 8 -58.16 11.46 24.92
N HIS A 9 -58.15 11.14 26.22
CA HIS A 9 -57.33 11.76 27.25
C HIS A 9 -55.84 11.61 26.96
N PHE A 10 -55.13 12.70 27.23
CA PHE A 10 -53.69 12.86 27.27
C PHE A 10 -53.21 12.61 28.70
N THR A 11 -52.31 11.66 28.93
CA THR A 11 -51.42 11.66 30.11
C THR A 11 -50.31 10.62 29.95
N GLY A 12 -49.07 11.04 30.23
CA GLY A 12 -48.08 10.14 30.81
C GLY A 12 -46.83 9.86 29.97
N THR A 13 -46.00 10.89 29.80
CA THR A 13 -44.55 10.83 29.59
C THR A 13 -43.93 9.64 30.34
N ARG A 14 -43.55 8.57 29.63
CA ARG A 14 -42.78 7.48 30.24
C ARG A 14 -41.33 7.93 30.41
N SER A 15 -41.02 8.16 31.68
CA SER A 15 -39.77 8.66 32.25
C SER A 15 -38.55 7.85 31.78
N ARG A 16 -37.57 8.56 31.23
CA ARG A 16 -36.22 8.08 30.84
C ARG A 16 -35.39 7.51 32.00
N VAL A 17 -35.93 7.50 33.21
CA VAL A 17 -35.24 7.12 34.44
C VAL A 17 -35.36 5.62 34.73
N ALA A 18 -36.40 4.93 34.23
CA ALA A 18 -36.59 3.50 34.48
C ALA A 18 -35.61 2.60 33.69
N ALA A 19 -35.09 3.07 32.56
CA ALA A 19 -34.10 2.33 31.76
C ALA A 19 -32.68 2.40 32.35
N ILE A 20 -32.40 3.33 33.26
CA ILE A 20 -31.07 3.52 33.86
C ILE A 20 -30.86 2.56 35.04
N ILE A 21 -31.93 2.22 35.77
CA ILE A 21 -31.82 1.36 36.96
C ILE A 21 -31.66 -0.12 36.57
N ASP A 22 -32.17 -0.54 35.41
CA ASP A 22 -32.03 -1.92 34.92
C ASP A 22 -30.64 -2.24 34.34
N ALA A 23 -29.80 -1.22 34.14
CA ALA A 23 -28.44 -1.37 33.63
C ALA A 23 -27.39 -1.63 34.73
N LEU A 24 -27.76 -1.51 36.01
CA LEU A 24 -26.82 -1.62 37.14
C LEU A 24 -26.83 -2.98 37.85
N THR A 25 -27.70 -3.90 37.43
CA THR A 25 -27.84 -5.25 38.03
C THR A 25 -27.36 -6.39 37.12
N GLN A 26 -26.85 -6.09 35.92
CA GLN A 26 -26.23 -7.11 35.09
C GLN A 26 -24.80 -7.37 35.59
N PRO A 27 -24.41 -8.64 35.86
CA PRO A 27 -23.00 -8.95 36.02
C PRO A 27 -22.28 -8.54 34.74
N PHE A 28 -21.17 -7.79 34.87
CA PHE A 28 -20.27 -7.46 33.77
C PHE A 28 -19.78 -8.75 33.12
N ALA A 29 -20.52 -9.25 32.12
CA ALA A 29 -20.00 -10.17 31.15
C ALA A 29 -18.88 -9.40 30.46
N ARG A 30 -17.63 -9.79 30.77
CA ARG A 30 -16.46 -9.32 30.04
C ARG A 30 -16.70 -9.72 28.58
N ASN A 31 -17.13 -8.75 27.77
CA ASN A 31 -17.00 -8.84 26.33
C ASN A 31 -15.49 -8.85 26.07
N HIS A 32 -14.90 -10.04 26.12
CA HIS A 32 -13.66 -10.34 25.44
C HIS A 32 -13.95 -10.23 23.94
N THR A 33 -14.09 -8.99 23.46
CA THR A 33 -13.74 -8.73 22.07
C THR A 33 -12.24 -8.92 22.08
N GLU A 34 -11.80 -10.10 21.67
CA GLU A 34 -10.40 -10.37 21.38
C GLU A 34 -9.90 -9.19 20.55
N PRO A 35 -8.91 -8.42 21.02
CA PRO A 35 -8.34 -7.38 20.18
C PRO A 35 -7.85 -8.11 18.92
N ALA A 36 -8.31 -7.67 17.74
CA ALA A 36 -7.79 -8.15 16.46
C ALA A 36 -6.27 -8.29 16.62
N PRO A 37 -5.68 -9.44 16.25
CA PRO A 37 -4.30 -9.74 16.61
C PRO A 37 -3.45 -8.54 16.24
N VAL A 38 -2.92 -7.86 17.26
CA VAL A 38 -1.92 -6.81 17.05
C VAL A 38 -0.82 -7.54 16.31
N ALA A 39 -0.73 -7.30 15.00
CA ALA A 39 0.25 -7.97 14.16
C ALA A 39 1.59 -7.71 14.84
N ARG A 40 2.18 -8.78 15.41
CA ARG A 40 3.54 -8.71 15.93
C ARG A 40 4.38 -8.09 14.83
N PRO A 41 5.26 -7.11 15.09
CA PRO A 41 6.19 -6.65 14.07
C PRO A 41 6.93 -7.88 13.57
N GLN A 42 6.57 -8.33 12.38
CA GLN A 42 7.24 -9.43 11.71
C GLN A 42 8.70 -8.97 11.54
N PRO A 43 9.69 -9.83 11.83
CA PRO A 43 11.07 -9.48 11.57
C PRO A 43 11.15 -9.01 10.12
N ALA A 44 11.79 -7.84 9.89
CA ALA A 44 11.89 -7.24 8.57
C ALA A 44 12.34 -8.30 7.58
N GLN A 45 11.44 -8.71 6.68
CA GLN A 45 11.75 -9.77 5.74
C GLN A 45 12.77 -9.23 4.74
N LEU A 46 13.92 -9.91 4.66
CA LEU A 46 14.92 -9.64 3.65
C LEU A 46 14.28 -9.76 2.27
N LEU A 47 14.58 -8.80 1.39
CA LEU A 47 14.08 -8.83 0.03
C LEU A 47 14.74 -9.97 -0.74
N SER A 48 13.92 -10.84 -1.33
CA SER A 48 14.31 -11.80 -2.37
C SER A 48 13.85 -11.29 -3.73
N VAL A 49 14.66 -11.54 -4.76
CA VAL A 49 14.37 -11.16 -6.15
C VAL A 49 14.61 -12.34 -7.06
N GLU A 50 13.56 -12.81 -7.73
CA GLU A 50 13.66 -13.79 -8.81
C GLU A 50 13.56 -13.07 -10.16
N THR A 51 14.39 -13.48 -11.13
CA THR A 51 14.49 -12.82 -12.44
C THR A 51 14.07 -13.75 -13.56
N HIS A 52 13.15 -13.30 -14.40
CA HIS A 52 12.69 -14.02 -15.58
C HIS A 52 12.87 -13.13 -16.82
N ALA A 53 13.90 -13.39 -17.61
CA ALA A 53 14.13 -12.69 -18.87
C ALA A 53 13.24 -13.25 -19.99
N ALA A 54 12.67 -12.39 -20.81
CA ALA A 54 11.97 -12.78 -22.03
C ALA A 54 12.73 -12.30 -23.29
N PRO A 55 12.65 -13.02 -24.42
CA PRO A 55 13.37 -12.68 -25.65
C PRO A 55 13.00 -11.32 -26.28
N ASN A 56 11.90 -10.71 -25.85
CA ASN A 56 11.38 -9.43 -26.36
C ASN A 56 12.01 -8.20 -25.67
N GLY A 57 13.06 -8.39 -24.86
CA GLY A 57 13.71 -7.32 -24.11
C GLY A 57 12.98 -6.91 -22.83
N ILE A 58 11.91 -7.62 -22.45
CA ILE A 58 11.21 -7.40 -21.17
C ILE A 58 11.74 -8.40 -20.15
N THR A 59 12.15 -7.91 -18.99
CA THR A 59 12.55 -8.76 -17.86
C THR A 59 11.57 -8.58 -16.70
N THR A 60 11.10 -9.70 -16.15
CA THR A 60 10.25 -9.71 -14.96
C THR A 60 11.09 -9.92 -13.71
N LEU A 61 10.94 -9.04 -12.72
CA LEU A 61 11.53 -9.15 -11.40
C LEU A 61 10.42 -9.46 -10.38
N CYS A 62 10.42 -10.68 -9.86
CA CYS A 62 9.45 -11.12 -8.85
C CYS A 62 10.02 -10.83 -7.46
N LEU A 63 9.37 -9.92 -6.73
CA LEU A 63 9.83 -9.47 -5.43
C LEU A 63 9.07 -10.16 -4.29
N SER A 64 9.80 -10.56 -3.26
CA SER A 64 9.23 -11.07 -2.01
C SER A 64 9.93 -10.48 -0.78
N GLY A 65 9.16 -10.02 0.21
CA GLY A 65 9.67 -9.37 1.43
C GLY A 65 9.43 -7.86 1.45
N GLU A 66 10.36 -7.09 2.02
CA GLU A 66 10.21 -5.64 2.16
C GLU A 66 11.12 -4.87 1.19
N LEU A 67 10.57 -3.93 0.40
CA LEU A 67 11.35 -3.00 -0.43
C LEU A 67 11.50 -1.67 0.30
N THR A 68 12.59 -1.54 1.06
CA THR A 68 12.87 -0.40 1.95
C THR A 68 14.33 0.03 1.83
N HIS A 69 14.75 1.06 2.58
CA HIS A 69 16.15 1.53 2.60
C HIS A 69 17.19 0.43 2.86
N LYS A 70 16.81 -0.68 3.51
CA LYS A 70 17.70 -1.81 3.79
C LYS A 70 17.89 -2.76 2.61
N SER A 71 17.00 -2.70 1.62
CA SER A 71 16.93 -3.67 0.51
C SER A 71 16.93 -3.01 -0.87
N THR A 72 16.99 -1.68 -0.94
CA THR A 72 17.10 -0.95 -2.21
C THR A 72 18.35 -1.33 -3.01
N ALA A 73 19.47 -1.60 -2.35
CA ALA A 73 20.70 -2.05 -3.00
C ALA A 73 20.49 -3.37 -3.75
N THR A 74 19.91 -4.38 -3.09
CA THR A 74 19.57 -5.68 -3.71
C THR A 74 18.72 -5.49 -4.96
N PHE A 75 17.66 -4.69 -4.87
CA PHE A 75 16.80 -4.42 -6.03
C PHE A 75 17.53 -3.67 -7.15
N ALA A 76 18.30 -2.63 -6.82
CA ALA A 76 19.03 -1.82 -7.79
C ALA A 76 20.08 -2.63 -8.54
N ASP A 77 20.80 -3.52 -7.85
CA ASP A 77 21.80 -4.39 -8.47
C ASP A 77 21.16 -5.40 -9.41
N THR A 78 20.00 -5.98 -9.05
CA THR A 78 19.26 -6.85 -9.97
C THR A 78 18.74 -6.09 -11.20
N ALA A 79 18.22 -4.88 -11.03
CA ALA A 79 17.77 -4.04 -12.15
C ALA A 79 18.94 -3.67 -13.10
N ARG A 80 20.13 -3.38 -12.55
CA ARG A 80 21.35 -3.15 -13.34
C ARG A 80 21.80 -4.40 -14.08
N ALA A 81 21.75 -5.56 -13.44
CA ALA A 81 22.07 -6.83 -14.10
C ALA A 81 21.11 -7.11 -15.26
N ALA A 82 19.81 -6.88 -15.07
CA ALA A 82 18.81 -7.01 -16.15
C ALA A 82 19.09 -6.05 -17.31
N TYR A 83 19.41 -4.78 -17.03
CA TYR A 83 19.78 -3.79 -18.04
C TYR A 83 21.04 -4.21 -18.82
N ALA A 84 22.09 -4.64 -18.11
CA ALA A 84 23.33 -5.11 -18.71
C ALA A 84 23.14 -6.37 -19.58
N ALA A 85 22.13 -7.20 -19.25
CA ALA A 85 21.71 -8.35 -20.04
C ALA A 85 20.83 -7.98 -21.26
N GLY A 86 20.57 -6.69 -21.49
CA GLY A 86 19.83 -6.20 -22.66
C GLY A 86 18.34 -5.96 -22.42
N ALA A 87 17.87 -5.93 -21.17
CA ALA A 87 16.49 -5.54 -20.88
C ALA A 87 16.25 -4.07 -21.27
N THR A 88 15.17 -3.81 -21.99
CA THR A 88 14.72 -2.48 -22.39
C THR A 88 13.53 -2.00 -21.57
N ALA A 89 12.84 -2.92 -20.88
CA ALA A 89 11.78 -2.62 -19.93
C ALA A 89 11.72 -3.68 -18.82
N LEU A 90 11.16 -3.27 -17.68
CA LEU A 90 10.92 -4.16 -16.54
C LEU A 90 9.42 -4.35 -16.28
N VAL A 91 9.06 -5.57 -15.89
CA VAL A 91 7.85 -5.83 -15.11
C VAL A 91 8.30 -6.15 -13.69
N VAL A 92 7.83 -5.40 -12.71
CA VAL A 92 8.10 -5.67 -11.30
C VAL A 92 6.85 -6.27 -10.69
N ASP A 93 6.90 -7.57 -10.41
CA ASP A 93 5.85 -8.28 -9.71
C ASP A 93 5.99 -8.07 -8.21
N LEU A 94 4.98 -7.45 -7.61
CA LEU A 94 4.94 -7.08 -6.20
C LEU A 94 4.14 -8.08 -5.35
N ALA A 95 3.69 -9.22 -5.89
CA ALA A 95 2.80 -10.15 -5.19
C ALA A 95 3.32 -10.57 -3.80
N GLY A 96 4.64 -10.74 -3.66
CA GLY A 96 5.29 -11.12 -2.41
C GLY A 96 5.73 -9.94 -1.53
N VAL A 97 5.46 -8.69 -1.93
CA VAL A 97 5.95 -7.50 -1.22
C VAL A 97 5.02 -7.13 -0.07
N SER A 98 5.50 -7.26 1.15
CA SER A 98 4.72 -6.94 2.36
C SER A 98 4.82 -5.47 2.76
N LYS A 99 5.85 -4.75 2.29
CA LYS A 99 6.10 -3.36 2.66
C LYS A 99 6.90 -2.61 1.60
N LEU A 100 6.53 -1.34 1.38
CA LEU A 100 7.25 -0.39 0.53
C LEU A 100 7.53 0.89 1.31
N SER A 101 8.73 1.46 1.17
CA SER A 101 9.07 2.78 1.70
C SER A 101 9.38 3.79 0.60
N VAL A 102 9.56 5.05 0.97
CA VAL A 102 9.95 6.12 0.03
C VAL A 102 11.30 5.82 -0.66
N ALA A 103 12.26 5.26 0.07
CA ALA A 103 13.52 4.80 -0.53
C ALA A 103 13.27 3.66 -1.54
N GLY A 104 12.36 2.73 -1.23
CA GLY A 104 11.94 1.69 -2.17
C GLY A 104 11.28 2.25 -3.42
N LEU A 105 10.41 3.25 -3.27
CA LEU A 105 9.78 3.95 -4.38
C LEU A 105 10.80 4.69 -5.26
N LEU A 106 11.78 5.37 -4.65
CA LEU A 106 12.87 6.01 -5.38
C LEU A 106 13.70 4.97 -6.15
N ALA A 107 13.93 3.79 -5.57
CA ALA A 107 14.62 2.70 -6.25
C ALA A 107 13.83 2.20 -7.47
N LEU A 108 12.51 2.02 -7.36
CA LEU A 108 11.63 1.71 -8.50
C LEU A 108 11.71 2.80 -9.59
N HIS A 109 11.68 4.07 -9.20
CA HIS A 109 11.82 5.18 -10.14
C HIS A 109 13.18 5.16 -10.85
N ASN A 110 14.26 4.93 -10.12
CA ASN A 110 15.59 4.80 -10.71
C ASN A 110 15.72 3.59 -11.63
N ALA A 111 15.04 2.48 -11.36
CA ALA A 111 14.99 1.36 -12.30
C ALA A 111 14.24 1.74 -13.60
N ALA A 112 13.15 2.50 -13.52
CA ALA A 112 12.48 3.03 -14.71
C ALA A 112 13.38 4.00 -15.49
N ARG A 113 14.12 4.87 -14.79
CA ARG A 113 15.10 5.80 -15.41
C ARG A 113 16.25 5.05 -16.07
N LEU A 114 16.76 4.00 -15.44
CA LEU A 114 17.81 3.14 -15.99
C LEU A 114 17.37 2.54 -17.33
N MET A 115 16.18 1.92 -17.37
CA MET A 115 15.62 1.35 -18.60
C MET A 115 15.37 2.42 -19.68
N ALA A 116 15.06 3.65 -19.27
CA ALA A 116 14.90 4.79 -20.18
C ALA A 116 16.24 5.38 -20.68
N GLY A 117 17.40 4.91 -20.19
CA GLY A 117 18.70 5.52 -20.46
C GLY A 117 18.88 6.91 -19.83
N ALA A 118 18.08 7.26 -18.82
CA ALA A 118 18.11 8.55 -18.15
C ALA A 118 19.08 8.54 -16.95
N PRO A 119 19.66 9.70 -16.58
CA PRO A 119 20.52 9.80 -15.39
C PRO A 119 19.78 9.38 -14.13
N LEU A 120 20.39 8.56 -13.28
CA LEU A 120 19.80 8.14 -12.01
C LEU A 120 19.74 9.31 -11.03
N LEU A 121 18.75 9.29 -10.13
CA LEU A 121 18.70 10.20 -9.00
C LEU A 121 19.57 9.64 -7.87
N ASP A 122 20.33 10.51 -7.21
CA ASP A 122 21.13 10.11 -6.06
C ASP A 122 20.20 9.85 -4.86
N PRO A 123 20.19 8.63 -4.28
CA PRO A 123 19.41 8.36 -3.07
C PRO A 123 19.87 9.18 -1.85
N ASP A 124 21.13 9.63 -1.80
CA ASP A 124 21.68 10.42 -0.70
C ASP A 124 21.31 11.91 -0.77
N ASP A 125 20.83 12.38 -1.93
CA ASP A 125 20.30 13.74 -2.12
C ASP A 125 18.94 13.97 -1.41
N GLY A 126 18.37 12.91 -0.82
CA GLY A 126 17.21 12.98 0.05
C GLY A 126 16.03 13.74 -0.57
N TRP A 127 15.68 14.89 0.02
CA TRP A 127 14.54 15.71 -0.42
C TRP A 127 14.68 16.23 -1.86
N SER A 128 15.91 16.51 -2.31
CA SER A 128 16.15 16.95 -3.68
C SER A 128 15.83 15.84 -4.69
N ALA A 129 16.22 14.60 -4.41
CA ALA A 129 15.88 13.45 -5.23
C ALA A 129 14.36 13.21 -5.28
N LEU A 130 13.67 13.36 -4.15
CA LEU A 130 12.20 13.20 -4.10
C LEU A 130 11.47 14.26 -4.94
N ARG A 131 11.89 15.53 -4.86
CA ARG A 131 11.32 16.57 -5.72
C ARG A 131 11.63 16.31 -7.20
N ALA A 132 12.83 15.87 -7.52
CA ALA A 132 13.21 15.53 -8.90
C ALA A 132 12.38 14.34 -9.45
N MET A 133 12.08 13.35 -8.60
CA MET A 133 11.18 12.25 -8.93
C MET A 133 9.76 12.76 -9.22
N GLN A 134 9.23 13.67 -8.38
CA GLN A 134 7.89 14.25 -8.56
C GLN A 134 7.77 15.17 -9.78
N ALA A 135 8.83 15.90 -10.12
CA ALA A 135 8.88 16.79 -11.28
C ALA A 135 9.22 16.05 -12.59
N GLY A 136 9.68 14.80 -12.51
CA GLY A 136 10.13 14.02 -13.65
C GLY A 136 9.01 13.51 -14.54
N THR A 137 9.32 13.27 -15.82
CA THR A 137 8.37 12.70 -16.80
C THR A 137 8.37 11.17 -16.82
N ILE A 138 9.36 10.53 -16.19
CA ILE A 138 9.49 9.07 -16.16
C ILE A 138 8.64 8.51 -15.02
N ALA A 139 7.55 7.84 -15.35
CA ALA A 139 6.66 7.24 -14.36
C ALA A 139 7.20 5.89 -13.85
N VAL A 140 6.94 5.59 -12.57
CA VAL A 140 7.22 4.28 -11.94
C VAL A 140 6.31 3.18 -12.52
N ASN A 141 5.11 3.50 -13.00
CA ASN A 141 4.26 2.55 -13.71
C ASN A 141 3.94 3.10 -15.11
N GLY A 142 4.88 2.89 -16.03
CA GLY A 142 4.90 3.47 -17.37
C GLY A 142 5.55 2.54 -18.41
N PRO A 143 6.09 3.09 -19.52
CA PRO A 143 6.62 2.29 -20.63
C PRO A 143 7.91 1.52 -20.29
N TYR A 144 8.72 2.03 -19.35
CA TYR A 144 10.02 1.45 -19.00
C TYR A 144 9.99 0.52 -17.79
N LEU A 145 8.97 0.68 -16.94
CA LEU A 145 8.74 -0.15 -15.77
C LEU A 145 7.23 -0.25 -15.55
N ARG A 146 6.71 -1.48 -15.43
CA ARG A 146 5.32 -1.74 -15.07
C ARG A 146 5.25 -2.48 -13.74
N LEU A 147 4.31 -2.07 -12.89
CA LEU A 147 4.00 -2.80 -11.66
C LEU A 147 2.95 -3.87 -11.94
N ALA A 148 3.16 -5.08 -11.43
CA ALA A 148 2.23 -6.20 -11.52
C ALA A 148 1.87 -6.72 -10.12
N ASN A 149 0.67 -7.30 -9.98
CA ASN A 149 0.19 -7.96 -8.77
C ASN A 149 0.40 -7.14 -7.48
N VAL A 150 0.07 -5.85 -7.51
CA VAL A 150 0.26 -4.94 -6.37
C VAL A 150 -0.59 -5.41 -5.18
N PRO A 151 0.01 -5.72 -4.01
CA PRO A 151 -0.76 -6.16 -2.86
C PRO A 151 -1.61 -5.03 -2.26
N PRO A 152 -2.81 -5.33 -1.70
CA PRO A 152 -3.66 -4.33 -1.05
C PRO A 152 -2.97 -3.57 0.10
N ALA A 153 -1.96 -4.17 0.74
CA ALA A 153 -1.19 -3.53 1.80
C ALA A 153 -0.24 -2.43 1.29
N VAL A 154 0.18 -2.50 0.02
CA VAL A 154 1.16 -1.59 -0.60
C VAL A 154 0.48 -0.56 -1.50
N GLU A 155 -0.68 -0.89 -2.07
CA GLU A 155 -1.40 -0.03 -2.99
C GLU A 155 -1.72 1.37 -2.43
N PRO A 156 -2.24 1.54 -1.19
CA PRO A 156 -2.52 2.87 -0.65
C PRO A 156 -1.27 3.75 -0.58
N PHE A 157 -0.12 3.16 -0.26
CA PHE A 157 1.16 3.86 -0.23
C PHE A 157 1.57 4.33 -1.63
N LEU A 158 1.45 3.47 -2.65
CA LEU A 158 1.76 3.84 -4.03
C LEU A 158 0.87 4.99 -4.53
N ARG A 159 -0.44 4.89 -4.30
CA ARG A 159 -1.40 5.93 -4.71
C ARG A 159 -1.15 7.25 -3.98
N ALA A 160 -0.89 7.22 -2.67
CA ALA A 160 -0.57 8.41 -1.88
C ALA A 160 0.71 9.12 -2.37
N ASN A 161 1.62 8.41 -3.04
CA ASN A 161 2.84 8.95 -3.63
C ASN A 161 2.74 9.18 -5.14
N GLY A 162 1.52 9.23 -5.69
CA GLY A 162 1.27 9.59 -7.10
C GLY A 162 1.56 8.49 -8.11
N VAL A 163 1.78 7.24 -7.67
CA VAL A 163 1.93 6.11 -8.58
C VAL A 163 0.55 5.57 -8.94
N ALA A 164 0.20 5.64 -10.22
CA ALA A 164 -1.00 5.02 -10.73
C ALA A 164 -0.86 3.49 -10.69
N VAL A 165 -1.76 2.81 -9.98
CA VAL A 165 -1.90 1.35 -10.01
C VAL A 165 -3.07 1.04 -10.95
N ARG A 166 -2.81 0.20 -11.96
CA ARG A 166 -3.83 -0.26 -12.91
C ARG A 166 -4.35 -1.60 -12.43
N ASP A 167 -5.67 -1.77 -12.45
CA ASP A 167 -6.36 -3.03 -12.17
C ASP A 167 -6.12 -4.07 -13.29
#